data_AF-A0AAV9BQR3-F1
#
_entry.id   AF-A0AAV9BQR3-F1
#
_cell.length_a   1.000
_cell.length_b   1.000
_cell.length_c   1.000
_cell.angle_alpha   90.00
_cell.angle_beta   90.00
_cell.angle_gamma   90.00
#
_symmetry.space_group_name_H-M   'P 1'
#
loop_
_entity.id
_entity.type
_entity.pdbx_description
1 polymer ?
#
loop_
_entity_poly.entity_id
_entity_poly.type
_entity_poly.pdbx_seq_one_letter_code
_entity_poly.pdbx_strand_id
1 'polypeptide(L)'
;METTDGLENSVVFHVVKEIIGFILYMHHQIPSVLQHLECEFDNLKNEHKELEKVVLPPAEQKASFQRKHNLKIREVKQGIKKLEKLMHAISTFLSAFQVILDQIPDADGVILVLGGSLIRPQHVYELTFSRSGIACRSEYGLNRDRVAEILSKKAIRALISTGAGGATYAGPMKLFLLVKAPVTFNLPMHFLPKRDFTYSKKVTILLCFQYIIHYFFLFF
;
A
#
# COMPACT_ATOMS: atom_id res chain seq x y z
N MET A 1 17.03 -30.35 -3.71
CA MET A 1 17.15 -28.88 -3.57
C MET A 1 16.10 -28.26 -4.45
N GLU A 2 15.18 -27.55 -3.80
CA GLU A 2 13.85 -27.16 -4.25
C GLU A 2 13.87 -25.95 -5.18
N THR A 3 12.93 -25.91 -6.12
CA THR A 3 12.27 -24.67 -6.57
C THR A 3 10.81 -25.03 -6.85
N THR A 4 9.96 -24.88 -5.84
CA THR A 4 8.51 -24.86 -6.05
C THR A 4 8.16 -23.50 -6.62
N ASP A 5 7.74 -23.46 -7.89
CA ASP A 5 7.29 -22.27 -8.62
C ASP A 5 6.00 -21.68 -8.02
N GLY A 6 6.16 -20.98 -6.89
CA GLY A 6 5.15 -20.13 -6.28
C GLY A 6 5.34 -18.67 -6.70
N LEU A 7 4.27 -17.86 -6.58
CA LEU A 7 4.36 -16.41 -6.79
C LEU A 7 5.38 -15.81 -5.82
N GLU A 8 6.44 -15.19 -6.35
CA GLU A 8 7.49 -14.57 -5.54
C GLU A 8 6.93 -13.44 -4.65
N ASN A 9 7.44 -13.32 -3.42
CA ASN A 9 7.00 -12.32 -2.44
C ASN A 9 7.12 -10.88 -2.95
N SER A 10 8.11 -10.59 -3.80
CA SER A 10 8.29 -9.29 -4.45
C SER A 10 7.10 -8.92 -5.34
N VAL A 11 6.59 -9.87 -6.12
CA VAL A 11 5.42 -9.67 -6.99
C VAL A 11 4.17 -9.47 -6.15
N VAL A 12 3.99 -10.26 -5.08
CA VAL A 12 2.88 -10.08 -4.12
C VAL A 12 2.90 -8.68 -3.53
N PHE A 13 4.07 -8.22 -3.07
CA PHE A 13 4.25 -6.91 -2.49
C PHE A 13 3.83 -5.79 -3.47
N HIS A 14 4.30 -5.84 -4.71
CA HIS A 14 3.93 -4.86 -5.74
C HIS A 14 2.44 -4.87 -6.05
N VAL A 15 1.83 -6.05 -6.19
CA VAL A 15 0.40 -6.17 -6.46
C VAL A 15 -0.44 -5.58 -5.32
N VAL A 16 -0.09 -5.90 -4.07
CA VAL A 16 -0.80 -5.36 -2.90
C VAL A 16 -0.60 -3.85 -2.77
N LYS A 17 0.61 -3.31 -3.02
CA LYS A 17 0.88 -1.87 -3.03
C LYS A 17 -0.05 -1.15 -4.02
N GLU A 18 -0.14 -1.64 -5.26
CA GLU A 18 -1.01 -1.08 -6.29
C GLU A 18 -2.49 -1.14 -5.91
N ILE A 19 -2.94 -2.27 -5.36
CA ILE A 19 -4.32 -2.45 -4.91
C ILE A 19 -4.67 -1.49 -3.77
N ILE A 20 -3.76 -1.29 -2.81
CA ILE A 20 -3.96 -0.33 -1.72
C ILE A 20 -4.04 1.09 -2.26
N GLY A 21 -3.14 1.47 -3.16
CA GLY A 21 -3.18 2.78 -3.82
C GLY A 21 -4.50 3.01 -4.54
N PHE A 22 -4.98 2.02 -5.29
CA PHE A 22 -6.28 2.04 -5.95
C PHE A 22 -7.44 2.18 -4.95
N ILE A 23 -7.48 1.34 -3.91
CA ILE A 23 -8.54 1.35 -2.89
C ILE A 23 -8.60 2.71 -2.17
N LEU A 24 -7.45 3.24 -1.73
CA LEU A 24 -7.39 4.53 -1.05
C LEU A 24 -7.86 5.68 -1.96
N TYR A 25 -7.49 5.63 -3.24
CA TYR A 25 -7.92 6.63 -4.22
C TYR A 25 -9.43 6.54 -4.48
N MET A 26 -9.95 5.35 -4.73
CA MET A 26 -11.38 5.13 -5.01
C MET A 26 -12.29 5.49 -3.84
N HIS A 27 -11.81 5.35 -2.59
CA HIS A 27 -12.54 5.75 -1.39
C HIS A 27 -12.25 7.19 -0.95
N HIS A 28 -11.58 7.99 -1.78
CA HIS A 28 -11.21 9.39 -1.52
C HIS A 28 -10.45 9.58 -0.19
N GLN A 29 -9.64 8.59 0.19
CA GLN A 29 -8.75 8.69 1.35
C GLN A 29 -7.42 9.38 1.00
N ILE A 30 -7.07 9.41 -0.29
CA ILE A 30 -5.94 10.16 -0.84
C ILE A 30 -6.40 11.05 -2.00
N PRO A 31 -5.76 12.22 -2.21
CA PRO A 31 -6.21 13.21 -3.18
C PRO A 31 -5.86 12.87 -4.65
N SER A 32 -4.91 11.97 -4.87
CA SER A 32 -4.50 11.49 -6.19
C SER A 32 -3.93 10.07 -6.09
N VAL A 33 -3.68 9.42 -7.23
CA VAL A 33 -3.12 8.07 -7.26
C VAL A 33 -1.75 8.04 -6.56
N LEU A 34 -1.50 6.98 -5.79
CA LEU A 34 -0.31 6.86 -4.92
C LEU A 34 1.02 7.16 -5.63
N GLN A 35 1.20 6.68 -6.86
CA GLN A 35 2.41 6.93 -7.65
C GLN A 35 2.66 8.43 -7.90
N HIS A 36 1.61 9.21 -8.14
CA HIS A 36 1.74 10.66 -8.32
C HIS A 36 2.14 11.36 -7.02
N LEU A 37 1.58 10.92 -5.88
CA LEU A 37 1.94 11.46 -4.57
C LEU A 37 3.39 11.15 -4.18
N GLU A 38 3.85 9.94 -4.46
CA GLU A 38 5.25 9.54 -4.30
C GLU A 38 6.17 10.46 -5.11
N CYS A 39 5.85 10.66 -6.39
CA CYS A 39 6.63 11.53 -7.27
C CYS A 39 6.61 13.00 -6.82
N GLU A 40 5.44 13.54 -6.44
CA GLU A 40 5.31 14.91 -5.93
C GLU A 40 6.15 15.11 -4.67
N PHE A 41 6.09 14.17 -3.74
CA PHE A 41 6.83 14.23 -2.49
C PHE A 41 8.35 14.17 -2.71
N ASP A 42 8.82 13.31 -3.61
CA ASP A 42 10.23 13.21 -3.96
C ASP A 42 10.74 14.46 -4.67
N ASN A 43 9.94 15.03 -5.58
CA ASN A 43 10.25 16.29 -6.24
C ASN A 43 10.39 17.44 -5.23
N LEU A 44 9.47 17.55 -4.27
CA LEU A 44 9.53 18.55 -3.20
C LEU A 44 10.77 18.37 -2.32
N LYS A 45 11.12 17.12 -1.96
CA LYS A 45 12.34 16.83 -1.20
C LYS A 45 13.61 17.19 -1.97
N ASN A 46 13.65 16.89 -3.26
CA ASN A 46 14.78 17.21 -4.12
C ASN A 46 14.91 18.73 -4.29
N GLU A 47 13.81 19.43 -4.58
CA GLU A 47 13.80 20.89 -4.67
C GLU A 47 14.24 21.56 -3.36
N HIS A 48 13.80 21.04 -2.21
CA HIS A 48 14.26 21.51 -0.91
C HIS A 48 15.78 21.37 -0.73
N LYS A 49 16.34 20.19 -1.07
CA LYS A 49 17.79 19.94 -1.01
C LYS A 49 18.57 20.87 -1.93
N GLU A 50 18.08 21.12 -3.14
CA GLU A 50 18.72 22.06 -4.07
C GLU A 50 18.65 23.50 -3.56
N LEU A 51 17.51 23.92 -2.99
CA LEU A 51 17.38 25.25 -2.40
C LEU A 51 18.30 25.47 -1.19
N GLU A 52 18.57 24.43 -0.40
CA GLU A 52 19.55 24.47 0.70
C GLU A 52 21.00 24.57 0.19
N LYS A 53 21.34 23.90 -0.91
CA LYS A 53 22.69 23.99 -1.53
C LYS A 53 23.00 25.37 -2.13
N VAL A 54 21.97 26.09 -2.59
CA VAL A 54 22.10 27.44 -3.21
C VAL A 54 22.36 28.54 -2.17
N VAL A 55 22.40 28.21 -0.87
CA VAL A 55 22.79 29.13 0.21
C VAL A 55 24.30 29.42 0.14
N LEU A 56 24.70 30.24 -0.84
CA LEU A 56 26.03 30.84 -0.97
C LEU A 56 26.24 31.95 0.08
N PRO A 57 27.50 32.34 0.38
CA PRO A 57 27.82 33.28 1.46
C PRO A 57 27.09 34.63 1.33
N PRO A 58 26.73 35.29 2.46
CA PRO A 58 25.96 36.53 2.48
C PRO A 58 26.55 37.73 1.74
N ALA A 59 27.80 37.66 1.29
CA ALA A 59 28.60 38.80 0.85
C ALA A 59 28.20 39.38 -0.52
N GLU A 60 27.46 38.66 -1.37
CA GLU A 60 27.23 39.07 -2.78
C GLU A 60 25.76 39.05 -3.25
N GLN A 61 24.80 38.69 -2.40
CA GLN A 61 23.40 38.54 -2.83
C GLN A 61 22.52 39.76 -2.52
N LYS A 62 21.82 40.25 -3.54
CA LYS A 62 20.80 41.30 -3.40
C LYS A 62 19.70 40.86 -2.41
N ALA A 63 19.30 41.74 -1.50
CA ALA A 63 18.25 41.46 -0.50
C ALA A 63 16.90 40.98 -1.09
N SER A 64 16.57 41.41 -2.32
CA SER A 64 15.38 40.96 -3.05
C SER A 64 15.47 39.48 -3.47
N PHE A 65 16.67 39.00 -3.83
CA PHE A 65 16.92 37.61 -4.18
C PHE A 65 16.78 36.71 -2.94
N GLN A 66 17.37 37.12 -1.82
CA GLN A 66 17.24 36.41 -0.53
C GLN A 66 15.77 36.31 -0.09
N ARG A 67 14.98 37.38 -0.24
CA ARG A 67 13.55 37.36 0.09
C ARG A 67 12.78 36.37 -0.78
N LYS A 68 13.01 36.36 -2.10
CA LYS A 68 12.35 35.43 -3.03
C LYS A 68 12.75 33.97 -2.77
N HIS A 69 14.03 33.72 -2.50
CA HIS A 69 14.55 32.39 -2.16
C HIS A 69 13.96 31.87 -0.85
N ASN A 70 13.92 32.70 0.20
CA ASN A 70 13.33 32.34 1.48
C ASN A 70 11.81 32.08 1.40
N LEU A 71 11.08 32.82 0.55
CA LEU A 71 9.66 32.53 0.29
C LEU A 71 9.49 31.16 -0.35
N LYS A 72 10.31 30.85 -1.36
CA LYS A 72 10.27 29.56 -2.05
C LYS A 72 10.62 28.39 -1.13
N ILE A 73 11.61 28.54 -0.24
CA ILE A 73 11.91 27.53 0.79
C ILE A 73 10.69 27.27 1.68
N ARG A 74 9.97 28.32 2.10
CA ARG A 74 8.78 28.18 2.96
C ARG A 74 7.66 27.44 2.24
N GLU A 75 7.41 27.74 0.98
CA GLU A 75 6.40 27.06 0.15
C GLU A 75 6.72 25.57 0.01
N VAL A 76 7.95 25.23 -0.34
CA VAL A 76 8.40 23.83 -0.48
C VAL A 76 8.31 23.09 0.86
N LYS A 77 8.78 23.70 1.97
CA LYS A 77 8.64 23.11 3.31
C LYS A 77 7.18 22.87 3.70
N GLN A 78 6.27 23.77 3.32
CA GLN A 78 4.85 23.59 3.59
C GLN A 78 4.27 22.45 2.75
N GLY A 79 4.68 22.31 1.48
CA GLY A 79 4.32 21.18 0.62
C GLY A 79 4.75 19.84 1.22
N ILE A 80 6.02 19.74 1.65
CA ILE A 80 6.56 18.54 2.31
C ILE A 80 5.71 18.20 3.54
N LYS A 81 5.48 19.16 4.44
CA LYS A 81 4.70 18.93 5.68
C LYS A 81 3.27 18.43 5.43
N LYS A 82 2.65 18.82 4.31
CA LYS A 82 1.31 18.36 3.96
C LYS A 82 1.29 16.87 3.62
N LEU A 83 2.27 16.40 2.84
CA LEU A 83 2.35 15.01 2.38
C LEU A 83 3.10 14.09 3.35
N GLU A 84 3.96 14.64 4.21
CA GLU A 84 4.87 13.90 5.08
C GLU A 84 4.15 12.88 5.96
N LYS A 85 3.04 13.25 6.60
CA LYS A 85 2.28 12.33 7.46
C LYS A 85 1.70 11.16 6.68
N LEU A 86 1.15 11.43 5.49
CA LEU A 86 0.57 10.40 4.62
C LEU A 86 1.65 9.47 4.09
N MET A 87 2.71 10.03 3.53
CA MET A 87 3.83 9.26 2.97
C MET A 87 4.54 8.43 4.04
N HIS A 88 4.70 8.99 5.25
CA HIS A 88 5.25 8.24 6.38
C HIS A 88 4.33 7.07 6.77
N ALA A 89 3.01 7.31 6.91
CA ALA A 89 2.07 6.24 7.26
C ALA A 89 2.06 5.12 6.21
N ILE A 90 2.03 5.46 4.92
CA ILE A 90 2.07 4.47 3.82
C ILE A 90 3.41 3.72 3.82
N SER A 91 4.53 4.43 3.99
CA SER A 91 5.84 3.78 4.05
C SER A 91 5.95 2.83 5.24
N THR A 92 5.54 3.24 6.43
CA THR A 92 5.56 2.38 7.63
C THR A 92 4.67 1.16 7.43
N PHE A 93 3.48 1.36 6.87
CA PHE A 93 2.56 0.28 6.52
C PHE A 93 3.20 -0.72 5.55
N LEU A 94 3.76 -0.23 4.44
CA LEU A 94 4.35 -1.08 3.40
C LEU A 94 5.59 -1.80 3.92
N SER A 95 6.45 -1.13 4.69
CA SER A 95 7.61 -1.76 5.33
C SER A 95 7.19 -2.86 6.30
N ALA A 96 6.15 -2.62 7.11
CA ALA A 96 5.62 -3.66 7.99
C ALA A 96 5.08 -4.85 7.20
N PHE A 97 4.36 -4.60 6.10
CA PHE A 97 3.87 -5.66 5.23
C PHE A 97 5.00 -6.46 4.56
N GLN A 98 6.05 -5.79 4.11
CA GLN A 98 7.23 -6.45 3.53
C GLN A 98 7.89 -7.40 4.55
N VAL A 99 8.07 -6.93 5.79
CA VAL A 99 8.59 -7.78 6.88
C VAL A 99 7.71 -9.01 7.12
N ILE A 100 6.37 -8.89 6.98
CA ILE A 100 5.47 -10.05 7.09
C ILE A 100 5.70 -11.03 5.95
N LEU A 101 5.80 -10.56 4.72
CA LEU A 101 6.03 -11.45 3.57
C LEU A 101 7.35 -12.20 3.70
N ASP A 102 8.39 -11.55 4.22
CA ASP A 102 9.69 -12.17 4.46
C ASP A 102 9.64 -13.20 5.60
N GLN A 103 8.79 -12.99 6.61
CA GLN A 103 8.64 -13.91 7.75
C GLN A 103 7.64 -15.04 7.50
N ILE A 104 6.61 -14.81 6.68
CA ILE A 104 5.53 -15.75 6.35
C ILE A 104 5.58 -16.01 4.85
N PRO A 105 6.53 -16.84 4.39
CA PRO A 105 6.56 -17.21 2.98
C PRO A 105 5.23 -17.85 2.59
N ASP A 106 4.66 -18.74 3.41
CA ASP A 106 3.43 -19.48 3.08
C ASP A 106 2.14 -18.74 3.46
N ALA A 107 2.09 -17.43 3.27
CA ALA A 107 0.87 -16.66 3.52
C ALA A 107 -0.20 -16.97 2.44
N ASP A 108 -1.37 -17.45 2.87
CA ASP A 108 -2.48 -17.83 1.97
C ASP A 108 -3.15 -16.61 1.32
N GLY A 109 -3.01 -15.43 1.91
CA GLY A 109 -3.68 -14.24 1.44
C GLY A 109 -3.59 -13.04 2.37
N VAL A 110 -4.15 -11.93 1.90
CA VAL A 110 -4.24 -10.65 2.58
C VAL A 110 -5.68 -10.16 2.51
N ILE A 111 -6.17 -9.62 3.61
CA ILE A 111 -7.48 -9.00 3.73
C ILE A 111 -7.26 -7.52 4.08
N LEU A 112 -7.82 -6.64 3.26
CA LEU A 112 -7.83 -5.20 3.46
C LEU A 112 -9.23 -4.79 3.89
N VAL A 113 -9.31 -4.12 5.03
CA VAL A 113 -10.57 -3.67 5.61
C VAL A 113 -10.57 -2.16 5.70
N LEU A 114 -11.58 -1.53 5.10
CA LEU A 114 -11.83 -0.10 5.22
C LEU A 114 -13.05 0.13 6.11
N GLY A 115 -12.89 0.94 7.16
CA GLY A 115 -13.99 1.30 8.04
C GLY A 115 -13.56 2.06 9.29
N GLY A 116 -14.48 2.25 10.23
CA GLY A 116 -14.17 2.86 11.53
C GLY A 116 -13.51 1.87 12.51
N SER A 117 -13.76 0.58 12.33
CA SER A 117 -13.23 -0.52 13.15
C SER A 117 -13.25 -1.82 12.37
N LEU A 118 -12.36 -2.74 12.71
CA LEU A 118 -12.41 -4.12 12.23
C LEU A 118 -13.77 -4.81 12.45
N ILE A 119 -14.44 -4.53 13.57
CA ILE A 119 -15.72 -5.18 13.93
C ILE A 119 -16.88 -4.65 13.06
N ARG A 120 -16.74 -3.42 12.57
CA ARG A 120 -17.72 -2.74 11.73
C ARG A 120 -17.07 -2.28 10.43
N PRO A 121 -16.67 -3.24 9.56
CA PRO A 121 -16.12 -2.88 8.27
C PRO A 121 -17.19 -2.23 7.40
N GLN A 122 -16.79 -1.29 6.56
CA GLN A 122 -17.65 -0.77 5.49
C GLN A 122 -17.31 -1.45 4.15
N HIS A 123 -16.02 -1.66 3.89
CA HIS A 123 -15.55 -2.40 2.73
C HIS A 123 -14.50 -3.43 3.15
N VAL A 124 -14.61 -4.64 2.59
CA VAL A 124 -13.66 -5.73 2.79
C VAL A 124 -13.19 -6.23 1.43
N TYR A 125 -11.88 -6.25 1.26
CA TYR A 125 -11.21 -6.76 0.08
C TYR A 125 -10.34 -7.93 0.49
N GLU A 126 -10.59 -9.09 -0.08
CA GLU A 126 -9.81 -10.29 0.19
C GLU A 126 -9.01 -10.66 -1.07
N LEU A 127 -7.71 -10.85 -0.87
CA LEU A 127 -6.73 -11.23 -1.87
C LEU A 127 -6.15 -12.57 -1.43
N THR A 128 -6.40 -13.64 -2.17
CA THR A 128 -5.80 -14.94 -1.88
C THR A 128 -4.69 -15.21 -2.88
N PHE A 129 -3.56 -15.70 -2.40
CA PHE A 129 -2.41 -16.02 -3.24
C PHE A 129 -2.37 -17.54 -3.44
N SER A 130 -2.87 -18.01 -4.58
CA SER A 130 -2.63 -19.40 -4.96
C SER A 130 -1.17 -19.52 -5.42
N ARG A 131 -0.31 -20.06 -4.56
CA ARG A 131 1.07 -20.47 -4.93
C ARG A 131 1.11 -21.70 -5.83
N SER A 132 -0.05 -22.33 -6.07
CA SER A 132 -0.25 -23.37 -7.06
C SER A 132 -0.06 -22.82 -8.48
N GLY A 133 1.17 -22.96 -8.99
CA GLY A 133 1.47 -23.11 -10.40
C GLY A 133 0.67 -22.19 -11.32
N ILE A 134 1.01 -20.90 -11.33
CA ILE A 134 0.82 -20.14 -12.56
C ILE A 134 1.83 -20.74 -13.55
N ALA A 135 1.43 -21.83 -14.21
CA ALA A 135 1.99 -22.27 -15.46
C ALA A 135 1.65 -21.21 -16.52
N CYS A 136 2.19 -20.00 -16.35
CA CYS A 136 2.31 -19.07 -17.46
C CYS A 136 3.42 -19.65 -18.32
N ARG A 137 2.99 -20.51 -19.24
CA ARG A 137 3.75 -20.93 -20.40
C ARG A 137 4.10 -19.67 -21.19
N SER A 138 5.16 -18.99 -20.78
CA SER A 138 5.80 -17.92 -21.53
C SER A 138 7.29 -18.11 -21.40
N GLU A 139 7.83 -18.82 -22.39
CA GLU A 139 9.05 -18.45 -23.10
C GLU A 139 9.63 -17.09 -22.68
N TYR A 140 10.85 -17.15 -22.14
CA TYR A 140 11.79 -16.04 -21.92
C TYR A 140 11.40 -14.98 -20.88
N GLY A 141 11.94 -15.14 -19.66
CA GLY A 141 12.48 -14.05 -18.83
C GLY A 141 11.66 -12.76 -18.73
N LEU A 142 10.35 -12.84 -18.46
CA LEU A 142 9.56 -11.65 -18.17
C LEU A 142 10.06 -11.02 -16.86
N ASN A 143 10.59 -9.79 -16.97
CA ASN A 143 10.98 -8.99 -15.82
C ASN A 143 9.87 -8.97 -14.77
N ARG A 144 10.23 -9.21 -13.49
CA ARG A 144 9.33 -9.29 -12.33
C ARG A 144 8.32 -8.13 -12.28
N ASP A 145 8.78 -6.93 -12.61
CA ASP A 145 7.98 -5.71 -12.63
C ASP A 145 6.84 -5.77 -13.65
N ARG A 146 7.09 -6.37 -14.82
CA ARG A 146 6.09 -6.53 -15.88
C ARG A 146 5.03 -7.54 -15.48
N VAL A 147 5.42 -8.62 -14.80
CA VAL A 147 4.48 -9.61 -14.26
C VAL A 147 3.60 -8.98 -13.19
N ALA A 148 4.21 -8.25 -12.25
CA ALA A 148 3.49 -7.52 -11.21
C ALA A 148 2.51 -6.51 -11.82
N GLU A 149 2.93 -5.72 -12.81
CA GLU A 149 2.08 -4.73 -13.47
C GLU A 149 0.86 -5.36 -14.15
N ILE A 150 1.06 -6.47 -14.87
CA ILE A 150 -0.03 -7.20 -15.53
C ILE A 150 -1.02 -7.74 -14.49
N LEU A 151 -0.53 -8.33 -13.41
CA LEU A 151 -1.35 -8.85 -12.31
C LEU A 151 -2.11 -7.73 -11.59
N SER A 152 -1.46 -6.61 -11.27
CA SER A 152 -2.07 -5.43 -10.66
C SER A 152 -3.22 -4.90 -11.52
N LYS A 153 -2.98 -4.72 -12.83
CA LYS A 153 -4.02 -4.28 -13.77
C LYS A 153 -5.19 -5.26 -13.85
N LYS A 154 -4.91 -6.57 -13.81
CA LYS A 154 -5.95 -7.61 -13.81
C LYS A 154 -6.77 -7.57 -12.52
N ALA A 155 -6.12 -7.44 -11.36
CA ALA A 155 -6.77 -7.34 -10.06
C ALA A 155 -7.63 -6.08 -9.95
N ILE A 156 -7.11 -4.93 -10.38
CA ILE A 156 -7.85 -3.66 -10.40
C ILE A 156 -9.07 -3.73 -11.33
N ARG A 157 -8.92 -4.28 -12.55
CA ARG A 157 -10.08 -4.49 -13.44
C ARG A 157 -11.14 -5.40 -12.82
N ALA A 158 -10.73 -6.44 -12.11
CA ALA A 158 -11.66 -7.30 -11.38
C ALA A 158 -12.38 -6.52 -10.27
N LEU A 159 -11.66 -5.72 -9.47
CA LEU A 159 -12.23 -4.84 -8.45
C LEU A 159 -13.28 -3.87 -9.02
N ILE A 160 -12.96 -3.23 -10.13
CA ILE A 160 -13.90 -2.32 -10.81
C ILE A 160 -15.15 -3.08 -11.26
N SER A 161 -14.96 -4.28 -11.82
CA SER A 161 -16.06 -5.11 -12.32
C SER A 161 -16.97 -5.62 -11.20
N THR A 162 -16.45 -5.80 -9.99
CA THR A 162 -17.26 -6.18 -8.82
C THR A 162 -17.97 -5.00 -8.15
N GLY A 163 -17.71 -3.77 -8.61
CA GLY A 163 -18.37 -2.56 -8.10
C GLY A 163 -17.55 -1.79 -7.06
N ALA A 164 -16.24 -2.04 -6.95
CA ALA A 164 -15.38 -1.22 -6.10
C ALA A 164 -15.38 0.24 -6.61
N GLY A 165 -15.71 1.18 -5.70
CA GLY A 165 -15.83 2.61 -6.03
C GLY A 165 -17.22 3.07 -6.45
N GLY A 166 -18.23 2.19 -6.46
CA GLY A 166 -19.64 2.59 -6.64
C GLY A 166 -20.30 3.16 -5.38
N ALA A 167 -19.58 3.19 -4.24
CA ALA A 167 -20.10 3.67 -2.96
C ALA A 167 -19.98 5.20 -2.86
N THR A 168 -20.99 5.83 -2.28
CA THR A 168 -20.94 7.26 -1.93
C THR A 168 -19.90 7.50 -0.84
N TYR A 169 -19.19 8.62 -0.91
CA TYR A 169 -18.17 9.01 0.07
C TYR A 169 -18.72 8.95 1.51
N ALA A 170 -18.19 8.04 2.31
CA ALA A 170 -18.62 7.78 3.69
C ALA A 170 -17.80 8.53 4.75
N GLY A 171 -16.94 9.46 4.33
CA GLY A 171 -16.05 10.22 5.22
C GLY A 171 -14.64 9.61 5.37
N PRO A 172 -13.85 10.08 6.35
CA PRO A 172 -12.53 9.53 6.64
C PRO A 172 -12.64 8.12 7.24
N MET A 173 -11.85 7.18 6.72
CA MET A 173 -11.89 5.76 7.08
C MET A 173 -10.50 5.27 7.44
N LYS A 174 -10.43 4.27 8.32
CA LYS A 174 -9.17 3.59 8.65
C LYS A 174 -9.00 2.39 7.75
N LEU A 175 -7.79 2.21 7.23
CA LEU A 175 -7.38 1.01 6.51
C LEU A 175 -6.71 0.05 7.49
N PHE A 176 -7.29 -1.13 7.63
CA PHE A 176 -6.73 -2.21 8.41
C PHE A 176 -6.24 -3.31 7.47
N LEU A 177 -5.01 -3.75 7.67
CA LEU A 177 -4.41 -4.87 6.96
C LEU A 177 -4.42 -6.10 7.85
N LEU A 178 -4.88 -7.20 7.29
CA LEU A 178 -4.85 -8.48 7.94
C LEU A 178 -4.25 -9.53 7.02
N VAL A 179 -3.17 -10.17 7.48
CA VAL A 179 -2.50 -11.23 6.71
C VAL A 179 -2.98 -12.58 7.21
N LYS A 180 -3.34 -13.46 6.28
CA LYS A 180 -3.63 -14.87 6.56
C LYS A 180 -2.33 -15.62 6.69
N ALA A 181 -2.16 -16.30 7.82
CA ALA A 181 -0.96 -17.04 8.14
C ALA A 181 -1.31 -18.48 8.55
N PRO A 182 -0.42 -19.44 8.26
CA PRO A 182 -0.59 -20.82 8.71
C PRO A 182 -0.72 -20.92 10.23
N VAL A 183 -1.52 -21.86 10.72
CA VAL A 183 -1.75 -22.16 12.14
C VAL A 183 -0.48 -22.45 12.96
N THR A 184 0.61 -22.83 12.30
CA THR A 184 1.90 -23.15 12.93
C THR A 184 2.75 -21.93 13.21
N PHE A 185 2.35 -20.74 12.73
CA PHE A 185 3.16 -19.54 12.81
C PHE A 185 3.08 -18.88 14.20
N ASN A 186 4.18 -18.96 14.95
CA ASN A 186 4.33 -18.37 16.29
C ASN A 186 5.52 -17.39 16.28
N LEU A 187 5.30 -16.13 15.88
CA LEU A 187 6.34 -15.08 15.92
C LEU A 187 6.04 -14.01 16.98
N PRO A 188 7.05 -13.45 17.67
CA PRO A 188 6.83 -12.50 18.75
C PRO A 188 6.78 -11.04 18.25
N MET A 189 5.95 -10.25 18.93
CA MET A 189 6.11 -8.81 19.26
C MET A 189 5.59 -7.71 18.31
N HIS A 190 5.38 -7.90 17.01
CA HIS A 190 4.84 -6.81 16.15
C HIS A 190 3.36 -6.94 15.80
N PHE A 191 2.75 -8.09 16.11
CA PHE A 191 1.39 -8.38 15.69
C PHE A 191 0.53 -8.88 16.84
N LEU A 192 -0.72 -8.43 16.85
CA LEU A 192 -1.75 -8.95 17.74
C LEU A 192 -2.47 -10.10 17.01
N PRO A 193 -2.23 -11.36 17.37
CA PRO A 193 -2.91 -12.49 16.73
C PRO A 193 -4.41 -12.42 17.04
N LYS A 194 -5.24 -12.16 16.02
CA LYS A 194 -6.69 -12.12 16.17
C LYS A 194 -7.31 -13.47 15.84
N ARG A 195 -7.11 -14.44 16.74
CA ARG A 195 -7.48 -15.85 16.56
C ARG A 195 -8.99 -16.07 16.34
N ASP A 196 -9.84 -15.24 16.94
CA ASP A 196 -11.30 -15.36 16.84
C ASP A 196 -11.94 -14.23 15.99
N PHE A 197 -11.17 -13.59 15.09
CA PHE A 197 -11.71 -12.50 14.30
C PHE A 197 -12.74 -12.99 13.29
N THR A 198 -13.97 -12.52 13.47
CA THR A 198 -15.06 -12.62 12.52
C THR A 198 -15.62 -11.22 12.30
N TYR A 199 -15.75 -10.79 11.04
CA TYR A 199 -16.42 -9.53 10.74
C TYR A 199 -17.94 -9.74 10.70
N SER A 200 -18.69 -8.69 11.02
CA SER A 200 -20.16 -8.73 10.99
C SER A 200 -20.66 -9.02 9.56
N LYS A 201 -21.60 -9.96 9.41
CA LYS A 201 -22.13 -10.48 8.13
C LYS A 201 -22.81 -9.44 7.21
N LYS A 202 -22.85 -8.16 7.59
CA LYS A 202 -23.52 -7.08 6.85
C LYS A 202 -22.66 -6.46 5.73
N VAL A 203 -21.50 -7.04 5.43
CA VAL A 203 -20.50 -6.38 4.57
C VAL A 203 -20.35 -7.10 3.24
N THR A 204 -20.40 -6.32 2.16
CA THR A 204 -20.17 -6.80 0.79
C THR A 204 -18.70 -7.14 0.62
N ILE A 205 -18.39 -8.44 0.50
CA ILE A 205 -17.07 -8.93 0.13
C ILE A 205 -16.91 -8.73 -1.37
N LEU A 206 -16.01 -7.84 -1.77
CA LEU A 206 -15.89 -7.43 -3.17
C LEU A 206 -14.97 -8.32 -4.00
N LEU A 207 -14.20 -9.22 -3.38
CA LEU A 207 -13.44 -10.28 -4.05
C LEU A 207 -13.29 -11.47 -3.11
N CYS A 208 -13.62 -12.67 -3.59
CA CYS A 208 -13.25 -13.94 -2.97
C CYS A 208 -12.72 -14.83 -4.08
N PHE A 209 -11.40 -15.06 -4.10
CA PHE A 209 -10.83 -16.23 -4.77
C PHE A 209 -10.84 -17.36 -3.73
N GLN A 210 -11.40 -18.50 -4.11
CA GLN A 210 -12.16 -19.36 -3.21
C GLN A 210 -11.30 -20.24 -2.26
N TYR A 211 -11.84 -20.40 -1.03
CA TYR A 211 -11.57 -21.38 0.06
C TYR A 211 -10.73 -20.97 1.30
N ILE A 212 -11.45 -20.94 2.44
CA ILE A 212 -11.11 -21.40 3.83
C ILE A 212 -10.24 -20.47 4.73
N ILE A 213 -10.92 -19.85 5.72
CA ILE A 213 -10.70 -19.88 7.19
C ILE A 213 -9.25 -20.17 7.66
N HIS A 214 -8.52 -19.45 8.54
CA HIS A 214 -8.73 -18.43 9.58
C HIS A 214 -7.39 -17.65 9.77
N TYR A 215 -7.37 -16.71 10.72
CA TYR A 215 -6.25 -15.94 11.29
C TYR A 215 -5.87 -14.65 10.57
N PHE A 216 -5.88 -13.59 11.38
CA PHE A 216 -5.81 -12.21 10.94
C PHE A 216 -4.83 -11.45 11.84
N PHE A 217 -3.92 -10.68 11.24
CA PHE A 217 -3.12 -9.69 11.94
C PHE A 217 -3.73 -8.29 11.77
N LEU A 218 -3.39 -7.29 12.58
CA LEU A 218 -4.01 -5.96 12.52
C LEU A 218 -2.95 -4.87 12.40
N PHE A 219 -3.14 -3.92 11.48
CA PHE A 219 -2.39 -2.67 11.39
C PHE A 219 -3.29 -1.45 11.70
N PHE A 220 -2.75 -0.42 12.36
CA PHE A 220 -3.43 0.85 12.67
C PHE A 220 -2.98 1.98 11.76
#